data_AF-A0A7T2YXL7-F1
#
_entry.id   AF-A0A7T2YXL7-F1
#
_cell.length_a   1.000
_cell.length_b   1.000
_cell.length_c   1.000
_cell.angle_alpha   90.00
_cell.angle_beta   90.00
_cell.angle_gamma   90.00
#
_symmetry.space_group_name_H-M   'P 1'
#
loop_
_entity.id
_entity.type
_entity.pdbx_description
1 polymer ?
#
loop_
_entity_poly.entity_id
_entity_poly.type
_entity_poly.pdbx_seq_one_letter_code
_entity_poly.pdbx_strand_id
1 'polypeptide(L)'
;MKKHTKRKHYNPHSAPIWRGSAMRAMARELREKSVAMLMASHGSEQRELLAYLAKLVGIGAEVAARLPPEARNAHGLHHSLAMVVQMACDGGRWDSAWAAQLATAADLSADLLVENGDIAAQVFDGAHQLAACILAGTIRADAIEPAPPEVSP
;
A
#
# COMPACT_ATOMS: atom_id res chain seq x y z
N MET A 1 36.03 -6.64 31.23
CA MET A 1 35.22 -6.11 30.11
C MET A 1 34.02 -7.04 29.89
N LYS A 2 32.80 -6.62 30.27
CA LYS A 2 31.58 -7.42 30.06
C LYS A 2 31.07 -7.18 28.63
N LYS A 3 31.10 -8.20 27.77
CA LYS A 3 30.54 -8.13 26.41
C LYS A 3 29.01 -8.18 26.52
N HIS A 4 28.33 -7.05 26.31
CA HIS A 4 26.89 -7.02 26.13
C HIS A 4 26.54 -7.62 24.76
N THR A 5 26.15 -8.89 24.75
CA THR A 5 25.52 -9.52 23.58
C THR A 5 24.17 -8.84 23.37
N LYS A 6 24.06 -7.98 22.35
CA LYS A 6 22.78 -7.39 21.92
C LYS A 6 21.79 -8.53 21.66
N ARG A 7 20.72 -8.60 22.45
CA ARG A 7 19.57 -9.48 22.18
C ARG A 7 19.03 -9.13 20.78
N LYS A 8 19.04 -10.09 19.86
CA LYS A 8 18.28 -9.98 18.59
C LYS A 8 16.81 -9.73 18.98
N HIS A 9 16.30 -8.55 18.62
CA HIS A 9 14.90 -8.21 18.83
C HIS A 9 14.06 -9.18 18.00
N TYR A 10 13.24 -10.00 18.63
CA TYR A 10 12.32 -10.90 17.94
C TYR A 10 11.29 -10.04 17.21
N ASN A 11 11.34 -10.04 15.87
CA ASN A 11 10.31 -9.40 15.06
C ASN A 11 9.20 -10.44 14.80
N PRO A 12 8.03 -10.36 15.44
CA PRO A 12 6.94 -11.31 15.22
C PRO A 12 6.47 -11.35 13.76
N HIS A 13 6.68 -10.28 13.00
CA HIS A 13 6.37 -10.20 11.56
C HIS A 13 7.36 -10.95 10.67
N SER A 14 8.49 -11.40 11.22
CA SER A 14 9.48 -12.25 10.53
C SER A 14 9.25 -13.75 10.72
N ALA A 15 8.33 -14.14 11.62
CA ALA A 15 8.04 -15.55 11.89
C ALA A 15 7.26 -16.19 10.72
N PRO A 16 7.65 -17.38 10.22
CA PRO A 16 7.04 -18.01 9.04
C PRO A 16 5.53 -18.27 9.18
N ILE A 17 5.09 -18.66 10.38
CA ILE A 17 3.68 -18.95 10.68
C ILE A 17 2.86 -17.66 10.68
N TRP A 18 3.41 -16.57 11.22
CA TRP A 18 2.78 -15.25 11.26
C TRP A 18 2.65 -14.67 9.86
N ARG A 19 3.69 -14.82 9.02
CA ARG A 19 3.64 -14.48 7.58
C ARG A 19 2.51 -15.23 6.89
N GLY A 20 2.43 -16.56 7.04
CA GLY A 20 1.39 -17.36 6.38
C GLY A 20 -0.05 -17.00 6.79
N SER A 21 -0.31 -16.72 8.07
CA SER A 21 -1.63 -16.27 8.52
C SER A 21 -1.96 -14.85 8.07
N ALA A 22 -0.99 -13.93 8.13
CA ALA A 22 -1.15 -12.54 7.71
C ALA A 22 -1.39 -12.46 6.18
N MET A 23 -0.69 -13.27 5.38
CA MET A 23 -0.90 -13.35 3.93
C MET A 23 -2.32 -13.82 3.58
N ARG A 24 -2.84 -14.83 4.28
CA ARG A 24 -4.23 -15.29 4.06
C ARG A 24 -5.27 -14.25 4.48
N ALA A 25 -5.03 -13.55 5.59
CA ALA A 25 -5.90 -12.46 6.02
C ALA A 25 -5.92 -11.32 4.99
N MET A 26 -4.74 -10.93 4.47
CA MET A 26 -4.63 -9.92 3.41
C MET A 26 -5.30 -10.37 2.11
N ALA A 27 -5.12 -11.61 1.67
CA ALA A 27 -5.78 -12.12 0.45
C ALA A 27 -7.32 -12.10 0.57
N ARG A 28 -7.85 -12.41 1.77
CA ARG A 28 -9.28 -12.30 2.04
C ARG A 28 -9.74 -10.84 2.03
N GLU A 29 -9.01 -9.96 2.72
CA GLU A 29 -9.30 -8.52 2.77
C GLU A 29 -9.29 -7.91 1.36
N LEU A 30 -8.31 -8.30 0.52
CA LEU A 30 -8.21 -7.87 -0.87
C LEU A 30 -9.43 -8.28 -1.67
N ARG A 31 -9.86 -9.54 -1.60
CA ARG A 31 -11.05 -9.98 -2.31
C ARG A 31 -12.30 -9.21 -1.91
N GLU A 32 -12.50 -9.01 -0.60
CA GLU A 32 -13.65 -8.25 -0.07
C GLU A 32 -13.60 -6.79 -0.54
N LYS A 33 -12.41 -6.16 -0.52
CA LYS A 33 -12.24 -4.76 -0.92
C LYS A 33 -12.26 -4.56 -2.44
N SER A 34 -11.79 -5.50 -3.26
CA SER A 34 -11.90 -5.42 -4.73
C SER A 34 -13.34 -5.43 -5.19
N VAL A 35 -14.23 -6.19 -4.53
CA VAL A 35 -15.68 -6.10 -4.76
C VAL A 35 -16.21 -4.72 -4.33
N ALA A 36 -15.78 -4.21 -3.18
CA ALA A 36 -16.19 -2.88 -2.71
C ALA A 36 -15.77 -1.76 -3.67
N MET A 37 -14.58 -1.83 -4.28
CA MET A 37 -14.12 -0.86 -5.29
C MET A 37 -15.06 -0.80 -6.50
N LEU A 38 -15.48 -1.97 -6.99
CA LEU A 38 -16.37 -2.07 -8.16
C LEU A 38 -17.82 -1.67 -7.87
N MET A 39 -18.27 -1.84 -6.62
CA MET A 39 -19.66 -1.58 -6.21
C MET A 39 -19.87 -0.19 -5.60
N ALA A 40 -18.82 0.48 -5.14
CA ALA A 40 -18.91 1.79 -4.54
C ALA A 40 -19.44 2.83 -5.55
N SER A 41 -20.51 3.53 -5.16
CA SER A 41 -21.10 4.57 -6.01
C SER A 41 -20.16 5.76 -6.16
N HIS A 42 -20.11 6.35 -7.35
CA HIS A 42 -19.37 7.59 -7.59
C HIS A 42 -19.81 8.70 -6.61
N GLY A 43 -18.84 9.44 -6.06
CA GLY A 43 -19.06 10.50 -5.07
C GLY A 43 -19.43 10.02 -3.66
N SER A 44 -19.61 8.72 -3.44
CA SER A 44 -19.85 8.18 -2.09
C SER A 44 -18.60 8.33 -1.22
N GLU A 45 -18.82 8.49 0.08
CA GLU A 45 -17.72 8.58 1.03
C GLU A 45 -17.16 7.18 1.32
N GLN A 46 -15.88 6.96 1.00
CA GLN A 46 -15.23 5.64 1.05
C GLN A 46 -13.90 5.69 1.81
N ARG A 47 -13.86 6.41 2.95
CA ARG A 47 -12.61 6.65 3.72
C ARG A 47 -11.90 5.36 4.13
N GLU A 48 -12.62 4.34 4.56
CA GLU A 48 -12.03 3.04 4.93
C GLU A 48 -11.43 2.30 3.73
N LEU A 49 -12.09 2.37 2.58
CA LEU A 49 -11.60 1.76 1.34
C LEU A 49 -10.34 2.48 0.86
N LEU A 50 -10.33 3.81 0.90
CA LEU A 50 -9.17 4.63 0.54
C LEU A 50 -8.00 4.39 1.50
N ALA A 51 -8.24 4.25 2.80
CA ALA A 51 -7.21 3.91 3.78
C ALA A 51 -6.61 2.52 3.52
N TYR A 52 -7.47 1.53 3.21
CA TYR A 52 -7.01 0.20 2.81
C TYR A 52 -6.13 0.25 1.54
N LEU A 53 -6.58 0.97 0.52
CA LEU A 53 -5.84 1.16 -0.73
C LEU A 53 -4.51 1.86 -0.50
N ALA A 54 -4.48 2.93 0.30
CA ALA A 54 -3.25 3.65 0.61
C ALA A 54 -2.22 2.76 1.33
N LYS A 55 -2.69 1.90 2.25
CA LYS A 55 -1.84 0.90 2.90
C LYS A 55 -1.24 -0.06 1.87
N LEU A 56 -2.10 -0.71 1.07
CA LEU A 56 -1.66 -1.77 0.18
C LEU A 56 -0.84 -1.24 -1.01
N VAL A 57 -1.38 -0.25 -1.72
CA VAL A 57 -0.71 0.37 -2.88
C VAL A 57 0.53 1.15 -2.45
N GLY A 58 0.52 1.75 -1.24
CA GLY A 58 1.71 2.39 -0.67
C GLY A 58 2.88 1.42 -0.48
N ILE A 59 2.61 0.22 0.04
CA ILE A 59 3.63 -0.83 0.14
C ILE A 59 4.10 -1.25 -1.26
N GLY A 60 3.17 -1.49 -2.19
CA GLY A 60 3.49 -1.88 -3.57
C GLY A 60 4.40 -0.86 -4.27
N ALA A 61 4.06 0.43 -4.20
CA ALA A 61 4.82 1.51 -4.81
C ALA A 61 6.24 1.61 -4.23
N GLU A 62 6.38 1.53 -2.91
CA GLU A 62 7.69 1.54 -2.22
C GLU A 62 8.55 0.32 -2.54
N VAL A 63 7.95 -0.87 -2.57
CA VAL A 63 8.65 -2.11 -2.95
C VAL A 63 9.12 -1.99 -4.39
N ALA A 64 8.23 -1.63 -5.31
CA ALA A 64 8.52 -1.43 -6.72
C ALA A 64 9.67 -0.44 -6.97
N ALA A 65 9.71 0.67 -6.22
CA ALA A 65 10.77 1.68 -6.32
C ALA A 65 12.15 1.13 -5.95
N ARG A 66 12.23 0.05 -5.16
CA ARG A 66 13.48 -0.57 -4.68
C ARG A 66 13.93 -1.78 -5.50
N LEU A 67 13.11 -2.27 -6.43
CA LEU A 67 13.46 -3.37 -7.34
C LEU A 67 14.33 -2.89 -8.51
N PRO A 68 14.84 -3.73 -9.43
CA PRO A 68 15.46 -3.35 -10.72
C PRO A 68 14.45 -2.88 -11.80
N PRO A 69 14.81 -1.98 -12.76
CA PRO A 69 13.84 -1.22 -13.60
C PRO A 69 12.88 -2.09 -14.39
N GLU A 70 13.36 -3.28 -14.76
CA GLU A 70 12.65 -4.24 -15.59
C GLU A 70 11.47 -4.90 -14.85
N ALA A 71 11.38 -4.76 -13.53
CA ALA A 71 10.42 -5.46 -12.67
C ALA A 71 9.39 -4.54 -11.97
N ARG A 72 9.36 -3.24 -12.27
CA ARG A 72 8.87 -2.27 -11.28
C ARG A 72 7.40 -1.88 -11.37
N ASN A 73 6.86 -1.58 -12.55
CA ASN A 73 5.64 -0.73 -12.68
C ASN A 73 5.53 0.38 -11.59
N ALA A 74 6.66 0.95 -11.16
CA ALA A 74 6.72 1.82 -9.98
C ALA A 74 5.93 3.10 -10.25
N HIS A 75 6.01 3.61 -11.48
CA HIS A 75 5.28 4.78 -11.90
C HIS A 75 3.76 4.55 -11.86
N GLY A 76 3.26 3.42 -12.37
CA GLY A 76 1.83 3.10 -12.34
C GLY A 76 1.27 2.90 -10.92
N LEU A 77 2.04 2.25 -10.04
CA LEU A 77 1.68 2.09 -8.63
C LEU A 77 1.69 3.42 -7.88
N HIS A 78 2.72 4.24 -8.11
CA HIS A 78 2.80 5.58 -7.53
C HIS A 78 1.66 6.48 -7.99
N HIS A 79 1.33 6.46 -9.28
CA HIS A 79 0.21 7.22 -9.82
C HIS A 79 -1.14 6.78 -9.21
N SER A 80 -1.32 5.46 -9.05
CA SER A 80 -2.50 4.91 -8.39
C SER A 80 -2.59 5.35 -6.91
N LEU A 81 -1.46 5.39 -6.20
CA LEU A 81 -1.39 5.91 -4.83
C LEU A 81 -1.73 7.41 -4.77
N ALA A 82 -1.23 8.21 -5.72
CA ALA A 82 -1.52 9.63 -5.80
C ALA A 82 -3.03 9.88 -5.97
N MET A 83 -3.71 9.08 -6.78
CA MET A 83 -5.17 9.18 -6.93
C MET A 83 -5.93 8.82 -5.65
N VAL A 84 -5.45 7.82 -4.89
CA VAL A 84 -6.03 7.48 -3.58
C VAL A 84 -5.88 8.63 -2.59
N VAL A 85 -4.69 9.24 -2.52
CA VAL A 85 -4.42 10.39 -1.65
C VAL A 85 -5.27 11.59 -2.06
N GLN A 86 -5.40 11.85 -3.37
CA GLN A 86 -6.24 12.93 -3.90
C GLN A 86 -7.71 12.75 -3.50
N MET A 87 -8.31 11.57 -3.76
CA MET A 87 -9.68 11.26 -3.35
C MET A 87 -9.88 11.40 -1.82
N ALA A 88 -8.87 11.03 -1.03
CA ALA A 88 -8.90 11.18 0.42
C ALA A 88 -8.86 12.64 0.85
N CYS A 89 -8.04 13.48 0.19
CA CYS A 89 -8.01 14.93 0.39
C CYS A 89 -9.33 15.60 -0.01
N ASP A 90 -9.99 15.09 -1.07
CA ASP A 90 -11.28 15.59 -1.56
C ASP A 90 -12.48 15.11 -0.72
N GLY A 91 -12.26 14.88 0.58
CA GLY A 91 -13.30 14.48 1.53
C GLY A 91 -13.58 12.97 1.53
N GLY A 92 -12.70 12.15 0.96
CA GLY A 92 -12.89 10.70 0.86
C GLY A 92 -13.91 10.31 -0.20
N ARG A 93 -14.06 11.13 -1.26
CA ARG A 93 -15.04 10.94 -2.33
C ARG A 93 -14.51 9.93 -3.33
N TRP A 94 -15.23 8.82 -3.46
CA TRP A 94 -14.87 7.76 -4.40
C TRP A 94 -15.11 8.17 -5.85
N ASP A 95 -14.12 7.96 -6.70
CA ASP A 95 -14.29 8.05 -8.14
C ASP A 95 -14.30 6.65 -8.78
N SER A 96 -15.50 6.22 -9.20
CA SER A 96 -15.70 4.92 -9.85
C SER A 96 -14.93 4.76 -11.16
N ALA A 97 -14.49 5.83 -11.82
CA ALA A 97 -13.66 5.74 -13.02
C ALA A 97 -12.31 5.06 -12.74
N TRP A 98 -11.84 5.11 -11.49
CA TRP A 98 -10.57 4.50 -11.07
C TRP A 98 -10.72 3.08 -10.52
N ALA A 99 -11.94 2.56 -10.37
CA ALA A 99 -12.18 1.30 -9.68
C ALA A 99 -11.38 0.12 -10.24
N ALA A 100 -11.40 -0.06 -11.57
CA ALA A 100 -10.69 -1.15 -12.23
C ALA A 100 -9.17 -1.01 -12.13
N GLN A 101 -8.65 0.21 -12.27
CA GLN A 101 -7.22 0.47 -12.14
C GLN A 101 -6.75 0.26 -10.69
N LEU A 102 -7.50 0.72 -9.70
CA LEU A 102 -7.16 0.56 -8.29
C LEU A 102 -7.24 -0.89 -7.83
N ALA A 103 -8.18 -1.67 -8.36
CA ALA A 103 -8.21 -3.13 -8.16
C ALA A 103 -6.94 -3.78 -8.73
N THR A 104 -6.54 -3.42 -9.94
CA THR A 104 -5.31 -3.93 -10.58
C THR A 104 -4.05 -3.54 -9.80
N ALA A 105 -3.97 -2.29 -9.34
CA ALA A 105 -2.86 -1.81 -8.52
C ALA A 105 -2.80 -2.53 -7.17
N ALA A 106 -3.95 -2.81 -6.56
CA ALA A 106 -4.04 -3.57 -5.32
C ALA A 106 -3.57 -5.03 -5.50
N ASP A 107 -3.99 -5.70 -6.57
CA ASP A 107 -3.54 -7.07 -6.90
C ASP A 107 -2.02 -7.11 -7.12
N LEU A 108 -1.48 -6.21 -7.96
CA LEU A 108 -0.04 -6.12 -8.19
C LEU A 108 0.74 -5.81 -6.90
N SER A 109 0.20 -4.97 -6.04
CA SER A 109 0.83 -4.64 -4.75
C SER A 109 0.84 -5.84 -3.80
N ALA A 110 -0.19 -6.69 -3.84
CA ALA A 110 -0.25 -7.92 -3.06
C ALA A 110 0.81 -8.92 -3.55
N ASP A 111 0.97 -9.08 -4.87
CA ASP A 111 2.00 -9.94 -5.46
C ASP A 111 3.40 -9.47 -5.06
N LEU A 112 3.68 -8.16 -5.23
CA LEU A 112 4.96 -7.56 -4.83
C LEU A 112 5.27 -7.77 -3.34
N LEU A 113 4.27 -7.66 -2.49
CA LEU A 113 4.41 -7.88 -1.05
C LEU A 113 4.76 -9.34 -0.74
N VAL A 114 4.09 -10.31 -1.39
CA VAL A 114 4.36 -11.75 -1.22
C VAL A 114 5.77 -12.10 -1.67
N GLU A 115 6.17 -11.61 -2.85
CA GLU A 115 7.47 -11.92 -3.46
C GLU A 115 8.63 -11.23 -2.74
N ASN A 116 8.40 -10.04 -2.17
CA ASN A 116 9.46 -9.17 -1.62
C ASN A 116 9.22 -8.84 -0.13
N GLY A 117 8.76 -9.82 0.64
CA GLY A 117 8.34 -9.63 2.04
C GLY A 117 9.37 -8.97 2.97
N ASP A 118 10.67 -9.14 2.72
CA ASP A 118 11.73 -8.49 3.50
C ASP A 118 11.85 -6.98 3.20
N ILE A 119 11.57 -6.55 1.96
CA ILE A 119 11.49 -5.14 1.58
C ILE A 119 10.18 -4.55 2.11
N ALA A 120 9.06 -5.26 1.91
CA ALA A 120 7.74 -4.85 2.39
C ALA A 120 7.72 -4.61 3.91
N ALA A 121 8.41 -5.45 4.69
CA ALA A 121 8.52 -5.29 6.14
C ALA A 121 9.22 -3.98 6.58
N GLN A 122 10.06 -3.40 5.73
CA GLN A 122 10.78 -2.15 6.03
C GLN A 122 9.93 -0.90 5.78
N VAL A 123 8.84 -1.02 5.02
CA VAL A 123 7.98 0.10 4.60
C VAL A 123 6.59 0.07 5.20
N PHE A 124 6.28 -1.03 5.90
CA PHE A 124 4.97 -1.31 6.48
C PHE A 124 4.48 -0.19 7.41
N ASP A 125 5.37 0.35 8.26
CA ASP A 125 5.03 1.41 9.22
C ASP A 125 4.60 2.70 8.52
N GLY A 126 5.31 3.11 7.46
CA GLY A 126 4.97 4.30 6.67
C GLY A 126 3.60 4.18 6.00
N ALA A 127 3.32 3.01 5.40
CA ALA A 127 2.02 2.73 4.80
C ALA A 127 0.87 2.69 5.83
N HIS A 128 1.13 2.20 7.05
CA HIS A 128 0.16 2.25 8.16
C HIS A 128 -0.12 3.67 8.61
N GLN A 129 0.92 4.50 8.71
CA GLN A 129 0.79 5.90 9.07
C GLN A 129 -0.04 6.66 8.02
N LEU A 130 0.21 6.43 6.73
CA LEU A 130 -0.56 7.02 5.64
C LEU A 130 -2.05 6.65 5.73
N ALA A 131 -2.35 5.37 5.93
CA ALA A 131 -3.72 4.90 6.11
C ALA A 131 -4.39 5.50 7.36
N ALA A 132 -3.66 5.63 8.47
CA ALA A 132 -4.16 6.27 9.68
C ALA A 132 -4.49 7.75 9.47
N CYS A 133 -3.66 8.49 8.71
CA CYS A 133 -3.95 9.88 8.33
C CYS A 133 -5.23 9.99 7.49
N ILE A 134 -5.46 9.06 6.56
CA ILE A 134 -6.71 9.04 5.76
C ILE A 134 -7.91 8.78 6.66
N LEU A 135 -7.84 7.78 7.56
CA LEU A 135 -8.91 7.47 8.51
C LEU A 135 -9.23 8.64 9.44
N ALA A 136 -8.21 9.37 9.89
CA ALA A 136 -8.37 10.55 10.73
C ALA A 136 -8.87 11.79 9.95
N GLY A 137 -8.91 11.74 8.62
CA GLY A 137 -9.24 12.90 7.79
C GLY A 137 -8.18 14.00 7.84
N THR A 138 -6.94 13.65 8.19
CA THR A 138 -5.81 14.60 8.33
C THR A 138 -4.80 14.48 7.20
N ILE A 139 -5.09 13.66 6.19
CA ILE A 139 -4.22 13.47 5.03
C ILE A 139 -4.06 14.78 4.24
N ARG A 140 -2.88 14.96 3.65
CA ARG A 140 -2.53 16.12 2.82
C ARG A 140 -1.94 15.66 1.50
N ALA A 141 -2.01 16.51 0.48
CA ALA A 141 -1.49 16.20 -0.85
C ALA A 141 0.03 15.97 -0.88
N ASP A 142 0.78 16.55 0.07
CA ASP A 142 2.22 16.38 0.24
C ASP A 142 2.61 15.12 1.06
N ALA A 143 1.65 14.24 1.37
CA ALA A 143 1.90 13.03 2.15
C ALA A 143 2.66 11.94 1.38
N ILE A 144 2.80 12.08 0.06
CA ILE A 144 3.63 11.22 -0.78
C ILE A 144 4.60 12.09 -1.57
N GLU A 145 5.84 11.64 -1.72
CA GLU A 145 6.83 12.33 -2.55
C GLU A 145 6.44 12.26 -4.03
N PRO A 146 6.87 13.20 -4.89
CA PRO A 146 6.63 13.09 -6.33
C PRO A 146 7.20 11.79 -6.90
N ALA A 147 6.56 11.27 -7.96
CA ALA A 147 7.05 10.08 -8.65
C ALA A 147 8.53 10.25 -9.06
N PRO A 148 9.37 9.21 -8.93
CA PRO A 148 10.71 9.25 -9.49
C PRO A 148 10.62 9.44 -11.01
N PRO A 149 11.56 10.20 -11.63
CA PRO A 149 11.53 10.46 -13.06
C PRO A 149 11.58 9.14 -13.85
N GLU A 150 10.76 9.03 -14.91
CA GLU A 150 10.84 7.91 -15.84
C GLU A 150 12.25 7.90 -16.44
N VAL A 151 13.02 6.85 -16.13
CA VAL A 151 14.31 6.63 -16.76
C VAL A 151 14.01 6.01 -18.12
N SER A 152 13.90 6.86 -19.15
CA SER A 152 13.87 6.39 -20.54
C SER A 152 15.15 5.59 -20.83
N PRO A 153 15.05 4.42 -21.50
CA PRO A 153 16.20 3.63 -21.90
C PRO A 153 17.12 4.36 -22.88
#